data_AF-A0A3Q0JJA7-F1
#
_entry.id   AF-A0A3Q0JJA7-F1
#
_cell.length_a   1.000
_cell.length_b   1.000
_cell.length_c   1.000
_cell.angle_alpha   90.00
_cell.angle_beta   90.00
_cell.angle_gamma   90.00
#
_symmetry.space_group_name_H-M   'P 1'
#
loop_
_entity.id
_entity.type
_entity.pdbx_description
1 polymer ?
#
loop_
_entity_poly.entity_id
_entity_poly.type
_entity_poly.pdbx_seq_one_letter_code
_entity_poly.pdbx_strand_id
1 'polypeptide(L)'
;HALDAGDELKLAATSYDASTPGSGPRSRGLRFRIILPVTEVGLELKSSAGAPTESYHGLFCGPSFWKSTSFDRMQLALRKFAVDDQSVSAYIYHRLLGHNVDEVLFRCHLPKHFSAPNLPDLNRSQVYAVKHAIQRPLSLIQGKFNTNLPDLNRSQVYVRYS
;
A
#
# COMPACT_ATOMS: atom_id res chain seq x y z
N HIS A 1 3.99 14.33 -6.33
CA HIS A 1 3.24 13.12 -5.95
C HIS A 1 2.00 13.07 -6.83
N ALA A 2 1.76 11.98 -7.56
CA ALA A 2 0.50 11.80 -8.26
C ALA A 2 -0.61 11.51 -7.24
N LEU A 3 -1.83 11.96 -7.51
CA LEU A 3 -3.01 11.69 -6.68
C LEU A 3 -3.59 10.34 -7.10
N ASP A 4 -3.89 9.48 -6.12
CA ASP A 4 -4.50 8.18 -6.36
C ASP A 4 -5.94 8.15 -5.82
N ALA A 5 -6.75 7.25 -6.38
CA ALA A 5 -8.11 7.02 -5.91
C ALA A 5 -8.08 6.63 -4.42
N GLY A 6 -8.86 7.34 -3.59
CA GLY A 6 -8.84 7.16 -2.13
C GLY A 6 -7.99 8.15 -1.34
N ASP A 7 -7.22 9.00 -2.00
CA ASP A 7 -6.53 10.10 -1.33
C ASP A 7 -7.53 11.09 -0.72
N GLU A 8 -7.18 11.60 0.47
CA GLU A 8 -7.99 12.61 1.16
C GLU A 8 -7.50 14.02 0.84
N LEU A 9 -8.42 14.86 0.37
CA LEU A 9 -8.16 16.26 0.09
C LEU A 9 -9.01 17.17 0.99
N LYS A 10 -8.54 18.39 1.23
CA LYS A 10 -9.29 19.45 1.86
C LYS A 10 -9.47 20.59 0.88
N LEU A 11 -10.70 20.87 0.47
CA LEU A 11 -11.00 22.11 -0.26
C LEU A 11 -11.29 23.21 0.75
N ALA A 12 -10.78 24.40 0.46
CA ALA A 12 -11.14 25.63 1.13
C ALA A 12 -11.94 26.49 0.16
N ALA A 13 -13.19 26.77 0.51
CA ALA A 13 -13.97 27.77 -0.18
C ALA A 13 -13.58 29.15 0.37
N THR A 14 -13.20 30.06 -0.51
CA THR A 14 -13.02 31.47 -0.14
C THR A 14 -14.25 32.22 -0.62
N SER A 15 -15.24 32.43 0.25
CA SER A 15 -16.32 33.37 -0.05
C SER A 15 -15.79 34.78 0.22
N TYR A 16 -15.60 35.57 -0.83
CA TYR A 16 -15.39 37.00 -0.68
C TYR A 16 -16.76 37.65 -0.57
N ASP A 17 -17.20 37.96 0.65
CA ASP A 17 -18.40 38.74 0.85
C ASP A 17 -18.05 40.23 0.73
N ALA A 18 -18.29 40.79 -0.46
CA ALA A 18 -18.01 42.20 -0.74
C ALA A 18 -18.86 43.17 0.10
N SER A 19 -19.88 42.67 0.82
CA SER A 19 -20.77 43.49 1.65
C SER A 19 -20.23 43.79 3.05
N THR A 20 -19.17 43.10 3.50
CA THR A 20 -18.57 43.31 4.83
C THR A 20 -17.05 43.54 4.73
N PRO A 21 -16.57 44.79 4.76
CA PRO A 21 -15.14 45.09 4.75
C PRO A 21 -14.49 44.49 6.01
N GLY A 22 -13.58 43.52 5.82
CA GLY A 22 -12.83 42.88 6.91
C GLY A 22 -13.24 41.46 7.27
N SER A 23 -14.22 40.85 6.60
CA SER A 23 -14.46 39.41 6.78
C SER A 23 -13.35 38.60 6.10
N GLY A 24 -12.36 38.15 6.88
CA GLY A 24 -11.31 37.26 6.39
C GLY A 24 -11.89 35.96 5.79
N PRO A 25 -11.11 35.27 4.93
CA PRO A 25 -11.55 34.04 4.28
C PRO A 25 -11.97 32.98 5.32
N ARG A 26 -13.27 32.65 5.38
CA ARG A 26 -13.77 31.58 6.26
C ARG A 26 -13.49 30.22 5.62
N SER A 27 -12.34 29.63 5.91
CA SER A 27 -12.02 28.28 5.47
C SER A 27 -12.83 27.23 6.25
N ARG A 28 -13.87 26.64 5.65
CA ARG A 28 -14.50 25.41 6.16
C ARG A 28 -13.85 24.21 5.50
N GLY A 29 -13.26 23.34 6.31
CA GLY A 29 -12.54 22.16 5.84
C GLY A 29 -13.48 21.03 5.46
N LEU A 30 -13.83 20.93 4.18
CA LEU A 30 -14.55 19.78 3.67
C LEU A 30 -13.52 18.69 3.32
N ARG A 31 -13.72 17.47 3.83
CA ARG A 31 -12.85 16.33 3.50
C ARG A 31 -13.46 15.58 2.33
N PHE A 32 -12.65 15.37 1.31
CA PHE A 32 -13.08 14.68 0.10
C PHE A 32 -12.28 13.41 -0.13
N ARG A 33 -12.90 12.43 -0.78
CA ARG A 33 -12.22 11.28 -1.38
C ARG A 33 -12.22 11.41 -2.90
N ILE A 34 -11.06 11.21 -3.51
CA ILE A 34 -10.94 11.22 -4.98
C ILE A 34 -11.60 9.98 -5.59
N ILE A 35 -12.48 10.21 -6.57
CA ILE A 35 -13.07 9.24 -7.49
C ILE A 35 -12.61 9.64 -8.89
N LEU A 36 -11.93 8.76 -9.62
CA LEU A 36 -11.43 9.06 -10.96
C LEU A 36 -12.35 8.43 -12.01
N PRO A 37 -12.97 9.23 -12.89
CA PRO A 37 -13.04 8.91 -14.31
C PRO A 37 -11.89 9.56 -15.08
N VAL A 38 -11.61 9.04 -16.29
CA VAL A 38 -10.40 9.31 -17.10
C VAL A 38 -10.14 10.80 -17.39
N THR A 39 -11.17 11.65 -17.34
CA THR A 39 -11.10 13.07 -17.74
C THR A 39 -11.43 14.07 -16.65
N GLU A 40 -12.08 13.64 -15.56
CA GLU A 40 -12.56 14.51 -14.48
C GLU A 40 -12.26 13.90 -13.12
N VAL A 41 -11.98 14.73 -12.13
CA VAL A 41 -11.75 14.26 -10.75
C VAL A 41 -13.04 14.47 -9.96
N GLY A 42 -13.73 13.39 -9.63
CA GLY A 42 -14.86 13.38 -8.70
C GLY A 42 -14.36 13.45 -7.26
N LEU A 43 -15.08 14.19 -6.41
CA LEU A 43 -14.75 14.35 -5.00
C LEU A 43 -15.97 14.01 -4.14
N GLU A 44 -15.88 12.97 -3.31
CA GLU A 44 -16.95 12.57 -2.40
C GLU A 44 -16.79 13.25 -1.04
N LEU A 45 -17.81 13.98 -0.59
CA LEU A 45 -17.84 14.65 0.71
C LEU A 45 -18.08 13.65 1.85
N LYS A 46 -17.24 13.70 2.90
CA LYS A 46 -17.50 12.93 4.14
C LYS A 46 -18.74 13.40 4.90
N SER A 47 -19.20 14.62 4.67
CA SER A 47 -20.44 15.18 5.23
C SER A 47 -21.00 16.23 4.28
N SER A 48 -22.32 16.22 4.09
CA SER A 48 -23.04 17.22 3.29
C SER A 48 -23.29 18.53 4.04
N ALA A 49 -23.02 18.59 5.35
CA ALA A 49 -23.28 19.77 6.17
C ALA A 49 -22.41 20.96 5.74
N GLY A 50 -23.04 22.00 5.19
CA GLY A 50 -22.36 23.23 4.79
C GLY A 50 -21.54 23.12 3.49
N ALA A 51 -21.86 22.14 2.63
CA ALA A 51 -21.30 22.07 1.29
C ALA A 51 -21.75 23.27 0.44
N PRO A 52 -20.83 24.03 -0.20
CA PRO A 52 -21.20 25.15 -1.05
C PRO A 52 -21.75 24.63 -2.38
N THR A 53 -23.05 24.41 -2.46
CA THR A 53 -23.75 23.93 -3.67
C THR A 53 -24.09 25.04 -4.66
N GLU A 54 -24.05 26.31 -4.24
CA GLU A 54 -24.51 27.46 -5.03
C GLU A 54 -23.38 28.31 -5.63
N SER A 55 -22.11 27.98 -5.39
CA SER A 55 -20.96 28.75 -5.86
C SER A 55 -19.89 27.86 -6.45
N TYR A 56 -19.70 27.95 -7.78
CA TYR A 56 -18.70 27.17 -8.52
C TYR A 56 -17.36 27.91 -8.71
N HIS A 57 -17.35 29.22 -8.46
CA HIS A 57 -16.15 30.06 -8.58
C HIS A 57 -15.50 30.27 -7.21
N GLY A 58 -14.17 30.11 -7.12
CA GLY A 58 -13.39 30.42 -5.91
C GLY A 58 -13.15 29.26 -4.94
N LEU A 59 -13.41 28.01 -5.31
CA LEU A 59 -12.92 26.85 -4.56
C LEU A 59 -11.44 26.63 -4.87
N PHE A 60 -10.61 26.70 -3.83
CA PHE A 60 -9.19 26.38 -3.92
C PHE A 60 -8.91 25.07 -3.19
N CYS A 61 -8.15 24.17 -3.83
CA CYS A 61 -7.65 22.98 -3.17
C CYS A 61 -6.48 23.39 -2.27
N GLY A 62 -6.65 23.23 -0.96
CA GLY A 62 -5.55 23.43 -0.02
C GLY A 62 -4.44 22.39 -0.25
N PRO A 63 -3.24 22.60 0.33
CA PRO A 63 -2.15 21.64 0.21
C PRO A 63 -2.61 20.26 0.66
N SER A 64 -2.36 19.24 -0.18
CA SER A 64 -2.70 17.85 0.13
C SER A 64 -2.12 17.45 1.49
N PHE A 65 -2.93 16.78 2.31
CA PHE A 65 -2.49 16.31 3.61
C PHE A 65 -1.65 15.05 3.43
N TRP A 66 -0.36 15.15 3.71
CA TRP A 66 0.46 13.96 3.86
C TRP A 66 -0.03 13.17 5.09
N LYS A 67 -0.35 11.90 4.90
CA LYS A 67 -0.71 10.99 5.98
C LYS A 67 0.52 10.20 6.41
N SER A 68 0.94 10.39 7.67
CA SER A 68 2.07 9.64 8.25
C SER A 68 1.80 8.15 8.45
N THR A 69 0.56 7.68 8.25
CA THR A 69 0.12 6.35 8.67
C THR A 69 1.02 5.21 8.17
N SER A 70 1.54 5.26 6.94
CA SER A 70 2.48 4.25 6.44
C SER A 70 3.82 4.30 7.21
N PHE A 71 4.35 5.50 7.42
CA PHE A 71 5.58 5.74 8.18
C PHE A 71 5.44 5.36 9.65
N ASP A 72 4.33 5.71 10.28
CA ASP A 72 4.05 5.35 11.67
C ASP A 72 3.99 3.83 11.84
N ARG A 73 3.35 3.12 10.90
CA ARG A 73 3.30 1.64 10.90
C ARG A 73 4.68 1.03 10.68
N MET A 74 5.50 1.58 9.78
CA MET A 74 6.88 1.11 9.58
C MET A 74 7.72 1.33 10.84
N GLN A 75 7.64 2.50 11.46
CA GLN A 75 8.37 2.82 12.69
C GLN A 75 7.94 1.93 13.86
N LEU A 76 6.64 1.64 13.98
CA LEU A 76 6.11 0.72 14.97
C LEU A 76 6.61 -0.71 14.73
N ALA A 77 6.63 -1.17 13.48
CA ALA A 77 7.15 -2.49 13.13
C ALA A 77 8.64 -2.63 13.47
N LEU A 78 9.45 -1.61 13.18
CA LEU A 78 10.87 -1.58 13.54
C LEU A 78 11.08 -1.59 15.06
N ARG A 79 10.29 -0.83 15.81
CA ARG A 79 10.34 -0.85 17.28
C ARG A 79 9.97 -2.21 17.84
N LYS A 80 8.93 -2.85 17.31
CA LYS A 80 8.53 -4.19 17.71
C LYS A 80 9.64 -5.20 17.41
N PHE A 81 10.21 -5.15 16.21
CA PHE A 81 11.34 -6.02 15.84
C PHE A 81 12.58 -5.85 16.74
N ALA A 82 12.82 -4.63 17.24
CA ALA A 82 13.98 -4.34 18.08
C ALA A 82 13.79 -4.68 19.57
N VAL A 83 12.56 -4.67 20.09
CA VAL A 83 12.28 -4.78 21.53
C VAL A 83 11.60 -6.11 21.90
N ASP A 84 10.83 -6.70 20.99
CA ASP A 84 10.07 -7.93 21.22
C ASP A 84 10.79 -9.12 20.60
N ASP A 85 11.47 -9.91 21.44
CA ASP A 85 12.19 -11.14 21.03
C ASP A 85 11.26 -12.23 20.48
N GLN A 86 9.94 -12.11 20.66
CA GLN A 86 8.93 -13.02 20.11
C GLN A 86 8.28 -12.47 18.82
N SER A 87 8.75 -11.34 18.31
CA SER A 87 8.19 -10.71 17.09
C SER A 87 8.39 -11.54 15.82
N VAL A 88 9.48 -12.32 15.75
CA VAL A 88 9.81 -13.28 14.69
C VAL A 88 10.57 -14.48 15.28
N SER A 89 10.69 -15.57 14.52
CA SER A 89 11.55 -16.68 14.95
C SER A 89 13.03 -16.29 14.97
N ALA A 90 13.83 -16.91 15.84
CA ALA A 90 15.27 -16.65 15.96
C ALA A 90 16.02 -16.82 14.62
N TYR A 91 15.62 -17.81 13.81
CA TYR A 91 16.17 -18.01 12.47
C TYR A 91 15.96 -16.77 11.58
N ILE A 92 14.73 -16.26 11.52
CA ILE A 92 14.39 -15.09 10.70
C ILE A 92 15.10 -13.85 11.24
N TYR A 93 15.13 -13.66 12.57
CA TYR A 93 15.83 -12.56 13.22
C TYR A 93 17.31 -12.48 12.79
N HIS A 94 18.05 -13.58 12.98
CA HIS A 94 19.47 -13.63 12.63
C HIS A 94 19.71 -13.49 11.12
N ARG A 95 18.83 -14.06 10.28
CA ARG A 95 18.96 -13.93 8.83
C ARG A 95 18.71 -12.51 8.33
N LEU A 96 17.76 -11.79 8.94
CA LEU A 96 17.49 -10.38 8.62
C LEU A 96 18.64 -9.46 9.05
N LEU A 97 19.33 -9.77 10.14
CA LEU A 97 20.53 -9.05 10.59
C LEU A 97 21.80 -9.41 9.83
N GLY A 98 21.73 -10.36 8.88
CA GLY A 98 22.89 -10.80 8.11
C GLY A 98 23.87 -11.68 8.88
N HIS A 99 23.46 -12.23 10.03
CA HIS A 99 24.26 -13.21 10.75
C HIS A 99 24.35 -14.50 9.94
N ASN A 100 25.45 -15.24 10.11
CA ASN A 100 25.59 -16.55 9.49
C ASN A 100 24.76 -17.57 10.29
N VAL A 101 23.78 -18.19 9.64
CA VAL A 101 22.85 -19.15 10.24
C VAL A 101 22.83 -20.36 9.32
N ASP A 102 22.96 -21.55 9.92
CA ASP A 102 22.89 -22.81 9.18
C ASP A 102 21.53 -22.99 8.51
N GLU A 103 21.52 -23.60 7.32
CA GLU A 103 20.29 -23.81 6.57
C GLU A 103 19.35 -24.77 7.29
N VAL A 104 18.13 -24.32 7.58
CA VAL A 104 17.09 -25.12 8.22
C VAL A 104 16.09 -25.60 7.16
N LEU A 105 15.85 -26.92 7.14
CA LEU A 105 14.80 -27.53 6.33
C LEU A 105 13.73 -28.16 7.22
N PHE A 106 12.48 -27.78 6.97
CA PHE A 106 11.34 -28.40 7.61
C PHE A 106 11.10 -29.81 7.07
N ARG A 107 10.81 -30.74 7.99
CA ARG A 107 10.29 -32.06 7.66
C ARG A 107 8.78 -31.92 7.43
N CYS A 108 8.38 -31.79 6.17
CA CYS A 108 6.99 -31.67 5.77
C CYS A 108 6.63 -32.68 4.69
N HIS A 109 5.37 -33.13 4.67
CA HIS A 109 4.85 -33.94 3.58
C HIS A 109 4.64 -33.07 2.35
N LEU A 110 5.40 -33.35 1.28
CA LEU A 110 5.26 -32.63 0.02
C LEU A 110 4.08 -33.21 -0.78
N PRO A 111 3.28 -32.35 -1.43
CA PRO A 111 2.19 -32.80 -2.29
C PRO A 111 2.76 -33.51 -3.53
N LYS A 112 2.01 -34.48 -4.06
CA LYS A 112 2.36 -35.17 -5.31
C LYS A 112 2.23 -34.25 -6.53
N HIS A 113 1.29 -33.32 -6.49
CA HIS A 113 1.04 -32.32 -7.52
C HIS A 113 1.08 -30.94 -6.87
N PHE A 114 1.94 -30.06 -7.39
CA PHE A 114 2.09 -28.69 -6.88
C PHE A 114 1.15 -27.70 -7.58
N SER A 115 0.55 -28.09 -8.72
CA SER A 115 -0.47 -27.30 -9.39
C SER A 115 -1.75 -27.27 -8.55
N ALA A 116 -2.32 -26.08 -8.36
CA ALA A 116 -3.61 -25.92 -7.70
C ALA A 116 -4.77 -26.26 -8.67
N PRO A 117 -5.93 -26.72 -8.17
CA PRO A 117 -7.08 -27.02 -9.02
C PRO A 117 -7.56 -25.76 -9.76
N ASN A 118 -7.99 -25.93 -11.01
CA ASN A 118 -8.47 -24.85 -11.90
C ASN A 118 -7.41 -23.80 -12.28
N LEU A 119 -6.12 -24.08 -12.05
CA LEU A 119 -5.01 -23.24 -12.50
C LEU A 119 -4.15 -23.99 -13.53
N PRO A 120 -3.44 -23.27 -14.41
CA PRO A 120 -2.48 -23.88 -15.33
C PRO A 120 -1.41 -24.66 -14.57
N ASP A 121 -0.92 -25.72 -15.20
CA ASP A 121 0.15 -26.51 -14.62
C ASP A 121 1.42 -25.69 -14.42
N LEU A 122 2.03 -25.88 -13.26
CA LEU A 122 3.29 -25.23 -12.93
C LEU A 122 4.42 -25.82 -13.76
N ASN A 123 5.24 -24.96 -14.34
CA ASN A 123 6.47 -25.38 -14.99
C ASN A 123 7.53 -25.82 -13.97
N ARG A 124 8.62 -26.43 -14.44
CA ARG A 124 9.68 -26.99 -13.57
C ARG A 124 10.29 -25.97 -12.59
N SER A 125 10.47 -24.71 -12.99
CA SER A 125 11.05 -23.69 -12.10
C SER A 125 10.05 -23.21 -11.05
N GLN A 126 8.77 -23.12 -11.40
CA GLN A 126 7.69 -22.82 -10.46
C GLN A 126 7.51 -23.95 -9.44
N VAL A 127 7.51 -25.21 -9.87
CA VAL A 127 7.46 -26.38 -8.97
C VAL A 127 8.64 -26.36 -7.99
N TYR A 128 9.86 -26.07 -8.48
CA TYR A 128 11.03 -25.95 -7.63
C TYR A 128 10.91 -24.81 -6.61
N ALA A 129 10.42 -23.64 -7.04
CA ALA A 129 10.20 -22.49 -6.15
C ALA A 129 9.19 -22.80 -5.04
N VAL A 130 8.07 -23.44 -5.38
CA VAL A 130 7.04 -23.84 -4.40
C VAL A 130 7.61 -24.88 -3.43
N LYS A 131 8.30 -25.91 -3.93
CA LYS A 131 8.94 -26.93 -3.10
C LYS A 131 9.93 -26.30 -2.11
N HIS A 132 10.80 -25.40 -2.59
CA HIS A 132 11.76 -24.70 -1.74
C HIS A 132 11.08 -23.83 -0.67
N ALA A 133 10.04 -23.11 -1.05
CA ALA A 133 9.31 -22.22 -0.15
C ALA A 133 8.54 -22.96 0.96
N ILE A 134 8.09 -24.18 0.71
CA ILE A 134 7.43 -25.02 1.73
C ILE A 134 8.44 -25.58 2.74
N GLN A 135 9.64 -25.94 2.27
CA GLN A 135 10.64 -26.61 3.10
C GLN A 135 11.51 -25.65 3.91
N ARG A 136 11.43 -24.34 3.70
CA ARG A 136 12.34 -23.36 4.33
C ARG A 136 11.58 -22.32 5.16
N PRO A 137 12.16 -21.87 6.29
CA PRO A 137 11.59 -20.78 7.11
C PRO A 137 11.54 -19.43 6.39
N LEU A 138 12.47 -19.18 5.46
CA LEU A 138 12.54 -17.97 4.65
C LEU A 138 12.87 -18.33 3.21
N SER A 139 12.17 -17.75 2.25
CA SER A 139 12.45 -17.92 0.82
C SER A 139 12.21 -16.64 0.05
N LEU A 140 13.09 -16.39 -0.92
CA LEU A 140 13.00 -15.30 -1.89
C LEU A 140 12.71 -15.90 -3.27
N ILE A 141 11.59 -15.51 -3.87
CA ILE A 141 11.19 -15.97 -5.21
C ILE A 141 11.21 -14.76 -6.14
N GLN A 142 12.05 -14.80 -7.17
CA GLN A 142 12.12 -13.75 -8.17
C GLN A 142 11.43 -14.20 -9.46
N GLY A 143 10.37 -13.50 -9.85
CA GLY A 143 9.69 -13.68 -11.13
C GLY A 143 10.11 -12.63 -12.16
N LYS A 144 10.36 -13.05 -13.41
CA LYS A 144 10.38 -12.16 -14.57
C LYS A 144 8.95 -12.04 -15.11
N PHE A 145 8.48 -10.83 -15.34
CA PHE A 145 7.14 -10.59 -15.90
C PHE A 145 7.18 -10.67 -17.42
N ASN A 146 6.26 -11.40 -18.04
CA ASN A 146 6.14 -11.48 -19.51
C ASN A 146 5.26 -10.34 -20.05
N THR A 147 5.68 -9.79 -21.18
CA THR A 147 5.42 -8.47 -21.79
C THR A 147 4.03 -8.20 -22.37
N ASN A 148 2.99 -8.97 -22.05
CA ASN A 148 1.64 -8.76 -22.62
C ASN A 148 0.76 -7.77 -21.84
N LEU A 149 1.34 -7.07 -20.86
CA LEU A 149 0.67 -6.03 -20.07
C LEU A 149 1.54 -4.77 -20.15
N PRO A 150 1.05 -3.68 -20.77
CA PRO A 150 1.78 -2.42 -20.85
C PRO A 150 1.62 -1.70 -19.51
N ASP A 151 2.43 -2.12 -18.54
CA ASP A 151 3.12 -1.20 -17.64
C ASP A 151 4.02 -1.98 -16.67
N LEU A 152 5.25 -1.47 -16.56
CA LEU A 152 6.23 -1.69 -15.50
C LEU A 152 7.15 -2.91 -15.57
N ASN A 153 8.42 -2.62 -15.90
CA ASN A 153 9.62 -3.38 -15.54
C ASN A 153 9.71 -3.59 -14.01
N ARG A 154 8.92 -4.51 -13.45
CA ARG A 154 9.03 -4.93 -12.05
C ARG A 154 9.33 -6.42 -12.01
N SER A 155 10.56 -6.76 -11.63
CA SER A 155 10.80 -8.07 -11.03
C SER A 155 10.01 -8.12 -9.73
N GLN A 156 9.03 -9.02 -9.63
CA GLN A 156 8.34 -9.23 -8.36
C GLN A 156 9.17 -10.19 -7.52
N VAL A 157 9.53 -9.73 -6.33
CA VAL A 157 10.16 -10.57 -5.31
C VAL A 157 9.10 -10.93 -4.29
N TYR A 158 8.76 -12.21 -4.22
CA TYR A 158 7.87 -12.74 -3.20
C TYR A 158 8.69 -13.23 -2.01
N VAL A 159 8.35 -12.76 -0.81
CA VAL A 159 8.94 -13.22 0.45
C VAL A 159 7.89 -14.04 1.18
N ARG A 160 8.23 -15.31 1.47
CA ARG A 160 7.40 -16.17 2.32
C ARG A 160 8.12 -16.42 3.64
N TYR A 161 7.36 -16.27 4.72
CA TYR A 161 7.71 -16.69 6.06
C TYR A 161 6.79 -17.87 6.42
N SER A 162 7.35 -18.90 7.05
CA SER A 162 6.61 -20.11 7.47
C SER A 162 6.70 -20.31 8.97
#